data_AF-A0A924HHM8-F1
#
_entry.id   AF-A0A924HHM8-F1
#
_cell.length_a   1.000
_cell.length_b   1.000
_cell.length_c   1.000
_cell.angle_alpha   90.00
_cell.angle_beta   90.00
_cell.angle_gamma   90.00
#
_symmetry.space_group_name_H-M   'P 1'
#
loop_
_entity.id
_entity.type
_entity.pdbx_description
1 polymer ?
#
loop_
_entity_poly.entity_id
_entity_poly.type
_entity_poly.pdbx_seq_one_letter_code
_entity_poly.pdbx_strand_id
1 'polypeptide(L)'
;IANGLAYFGKTIDKNSDNYALLFLAAVPVYGILGYRFKSKLIWAFALFSLGAWFGTETSFISKRNFYFLGMNYPLRFVCFGITLTLFSILFKRFKRSDFLFQTTYFIGLLYFFIALWLLSIFGNFGSIDQWYQISQYSLYFWAGLSIILCGLALLLGFKFKDEMLREYGATFLIINLYSRFFEYFWGAWHKAIFFSVLAISFWLIGRKAERIWNLEFLKGEERDKIKE
;
A
#
# COMPACT_ATOMS: atom_id res chain seq x y z
N ILE A 1 20.70 -5.23 15.10
CA ILE A 1 19.97 -3.94 15.26
C ILE A 1 18.56 -4.20 15.78
N ALA A 2 17.71 -4.96 15.05
CA ALA A 2 16.36 -5.31 15.51
C ALA A 2 16.30 -5.90 16.93
N ASN A 3 17.14 -6.89 17.24
CA ASN A 3 17.20 -7.46 18.61
C ASN A 3 17.66 -6.42 19.66
N GLY A 4 18.63 -5.56 19.33
CA GLY A 4 19.09 -4.51 20.23
C GLY A 4 18.01 -3.47 20.54
N LEU A 5 17.24 -3.09 19.51
CA LEU A 5 16.08 -2.20 19.68
C LEU A 5 14.96 -2.87 20.50
N ALA A 6 14.73 -4.17 20.28
CA ALA A 6 13.75 -4.94 21.04
C ALA A 6 14.13 -5.05 22.53
N TYR A 7 15.41 -5.30 22.84
CA TYR A 7 15.90 -5.33 24.22
C TYR A 7 15.89 -3.94 24.87
N PHE A 8 16.26 -2.89 24.13
CA PHE A 8 16.15 -1.51 24.60
C PHE A 8 14.71 -1.13 24.90
N GLY A 9 13.78 -1.53 24.03
CA GLY A 9 12.35 -1.37 24.28
C GLY A 9 11.92 -2.05 25.56
N LYS A 10 12.31 -3.30 25.76
CA LYS A 10 12.01 -4.05 27.00
C LYS A 10 12.57 -3.40 28.28
N THR A 11 13.62 -2.57 28.18
CA THR A 11 14.20 -1.85 29.33
C THR A 11 13.55 -0.49 29.62
N ILE A 12 13.10 0.23 28.58
CA ILE A 12 12.33 1.49 28.75
C ILE A 12 10.90 1.18 29.21
N ASP A 13 10.37 0.04 28.79
CA ASP A 13 8.94 -0.23 28.77
C ASP A 13 8.46 -1.09 29.94
N LYS A 14 8.83 -0.70 31.17
CA LYS A 14 8.30 -1.36 32.38
C LYS A 14 6.97 -0.76 32.85
N ASN A 15 6.53 0.38 32.32
CA ASN A 15 5.39 1.14 32.87
C ASN A 15 4.58 2.01 31.86
N SER A 16 4.85 1.97 30.54
CA SER A 16 4.18 2.88 29.57
C SER A 16 3.43 2.14 28.47
N ASP A 17 2.13 2.40 28.30
CA ASP A 17 1.34 1.87 27.18
C ASP A 17 1.74 2.43 25.77
N ASN A 18 2.87 3.13 25.66
CA ASN A 18 3.26 3.86 24.45
C ASN A 18 4.46 3.24 23.72
N TYR A 19 4.18 2.21 22.91
CA TYR A 19 5.16 1.57 22.02
C TYR A 19 5.63 2.47 20.86
N ALA A 20 5.01 3.64 20.63
CA ALA A 20 5.32 4.49 19.49
C ALA A 20 6.76 5.00 19.54
N LEU A 21 7.25 5.35 20.74
CA LEU A 21 8.62 5.85 20.92
C LEU A 21 9.69 4.84 20.47
N LEU A 22 9.41 3.53 20.55
CA LEU A 22 10.33 2.49 20.07
C LEU A 22 10.45 2.48 18.55
N PHE A 23 9.32 2.57 17.86
CA PHE A 23 9.33 2.70 16.41
C PHE A 23 9.97 4.01 15.97
N LEU A 24 9.71 5.10 16.70
CA LEU A 24 10.34 6.40 16.44
C LEU A 24 11.86 6.33 16.57
N ALA A 25 12.38 5.67 17.61
CA ALA A 25 13.82 5.48 17.81
C ALA A 25 14.47 4.65 16.69
N ALA A 26 13.72 3.73 16.08
CA ALA A 26 14.20 2.92 14.96
C ALA A 26 14.42 3.75 13.68
N VAL A 27 13.59 4.78 13.45
CA VAL A 27 13.62 5.61 12.22
C VAL A 27 14.98 6.28 11.99
N PRO A 28 15.56 7.06 12.93
CA PRO A 28 16.86 7.69 12.70
C PRO A 28 17.98 6.65 12.60
N VAL A 29 17.91 5.55 13.37
CA VAL A 29 18.92 4.48 13.31
C VAL A 29 18.96 3.84 11.92
N TYR A 30 17.82 3.34 11.43
CA TYR A 30 17.76 2.75 10.09
C TYR A 30 17.93 3.80 8.99
N GLY A 31 17.44 5.03 9.17
CA GLY A 31 17.57 6.11 8.21
C GLY A 31 19.01 6.52 7.98
N ILE A 32 19.78 6.76 9.05
CA ILE A 32 21.19 7.12 8.96
C ILE A 32 22.01 5.98 8.36
N LEU A 33 21.80 4.74 8.82
CA LEU A 33 22.51 3.58 8.29
C LEU A 33 22.18 3.34 6.82
N GLY A 34 20.90 3.39 6.45
CA GLY A 34 20.43 3.24 5.07
C GLY A 34 21.02 4.30 4.15
N TYR A 35 21.08 5.56 4.61
CA TYR A 35 21.71 6.63 3.85
C TYR A 35 23.24 6.45 3.74
N ARG A 36 23.92 6.14 4.84
CA ARG A 36 25.39 6.04 4.89
C ARG A 36 25.93 4.86 4.08
N PHE A 37 25.27 3.71 4.18
CA PHE A 37 25.61 2.50 3.42
C PHE A 37 24.98 2.46 2.02
N LYS A 38 24.22 3.49 1.64
CA LYS A 38 23.45 3.53 0.39
C LYS A 38 22.56 2.29 0.18
N SER A 39 22.04 1.72 1.27
CA SER A 39 21.25 0.49 1.24
C SER A 39 19.77 0.78 1.14
N LYS A 40 19.17 0.45 -0.01
CA LYS A 40 17.72 0.55 -0.26
C LYS A 40 16.91 -0.27 0.75
N LEU A 41 17.40 -1.45 1.13
CA LEU A 41 16.69 -2.35 2.03
C LEU A 41 16.67 -1.82 3.47
N ILE A 42 17.78 -1.29 3.97
CA ILE A 42 17.82 -0.68 5.31
C ILE A 42 16.95 0.59 5.34
N TRP A 43 16.97 1.37 4.26
CA TRP A 43 16.07 2.51 4.12
C TRP A 43 14.59 2.11 4.13
N ALA A 44 14.23 1.00 3.49
CA ALA A 44 12.87 0.46 3.54
C ALA A 44 12.42 0.17 4.98
N PHE A 45 13.30 -0.43 5.81
CA PHE A 45 12.99 -0.63 7.23
C PHE A 45 12.80 0.68 8.01
N ALA A 46 13.54 1.74 7.66
CA ALA A 46 13.33 3.06 8.24
C ALA A 46 11.92 3.58 7.92
N LEU A 47 11.49 3.45 6.66
CA LEU A 47 10.17 3.87 6.21
C LEU A 47 9.03 3.03 6.81
N PHE A 48 9.22 1.71 6.94
CA PHE A 48 8.26 0.85 7.63
C PHE A 48 8.15 1.19 9.11
N SER A 49 9.28 1.47 9.77
CA SER A 49 9.30 1.90 11.16
C SER A 49 8.62 3.26 11.34
N LEU A 50 8.79 4.18 10.37
CA LEU A 50 8.12 5.47 10.36
C LEU A 50 6.60 5.31 10.25
N GLY A 51 6.12 4.42 9.37
CA GLY A 51 4.70 4.11 9.27
C GLY A 51 4.15 3.45 10.54
N ALA A 52 4.90 2.53 11.16
CA ALA A 52 4.53 1.91 12.43
C ALA A 52 4.42 2.95 13.55
N TRP A 53 5.41 3.84 13.67
CA TRP A 53 5.36 4.97 14.60
C TRP A 53 4.13 5.83 14.35
N PHE A 54 3.89 6.28 13.12
CA PHE A 54 2.74 7.13 12.78
C PHE A 54 1.41 6.46 13.15
N GLY A 55 1.25 5.17 12.87
CA GLY A 55 0.06 4.40 13.23
C GLY A 55 -0.15 4.30 14.74
N THR A 56 0.91 3.96 15.48
CA THR A 56 0.85 3.82 16.94
C THR A 56 0.66 5.15 17.66
N GLU A 57 1.40 6.20 17.27
CA GLU A 57 1.34 7.53 17.88
C GLU A 57 -0.04 8.16 17.67
N THR A 58 -0.57 8.15 16.44
CA THR A 58 -1.90 8.71 16.18
C THR A 58 -2.99 7.91 16.89
N SER A 59 -2.81 6.60 17.09
CA SER A 59 -3.76 5.78 17.85
C SER A 59 -3.69 6.06 19.36
N PHE A 60 -2.49 6.27 19.88
CA PHE A 60 -2.24 6.63 21.28
C PHE A 60 -2.82 8.01 21.61
N ILE A 61 -2.53 9.03 20.79
CA ILE A 61 -3.04 10.40 20.97
C ILE A 61 -4.57 10.43 20.91
N SER A 62 -5.19 9.58 20.09
CA SER A 62 -6.64 9.50 20.05
C SER A 62 -7.28 8.94 21.33
N LYS A 63 -6.53 8.45 22.32
CA LYS A 63 -7.01 8.03 23.66
C LYS A 63 -8.26 7.13 23.61
N ARG A 64 -8.25 6.08 22.77
CA ARG A 64 -9.40 5.19 22.43
C ARG A 64 -10.53 5.79 21.62
N ASN A 65 -10.53 7.09 21.32
CA ASN A 65 -11.35 7.59 20.24
C ASN A 65 -10.80 6.98 18.94
N PHE A 66 -11.62 6.26 18.17
CA PHE A 66 -11.13 5.62 16.95
C PHE A 66 -10.73 6.62 15.84
N TYR A 67 -10.93 7.91 16.11
CA TYR A 67 -10.64 9.03 15.21
C TYR A 67 -9.47 9.90 15.69
N PHE A 68 -8.64 10.32 14.73
CA PHE A 68 -7.58 11.33 14.91
C PHE A 68 -7.87 12.41 13.88
N LEU A 69 -8.15 13.62 14.34
CA LEU A 69 -8.61 14.71 13.47
C LEU A 69 -9.84 14.34 12.60
N GLY A 70 -10.76 13.52 13.15
CA GLY A 70 -11.93 13.02 12.42
C GLY A 70 -11.64 11.91 11.39
N MET A 71 -10.38 11.45 11.30
CA MET A 71 -9.97 10.37 10.40
C MET A 71 -9.80 9.06 11.15
N ASN A 72 -10.41 7.99 10.64
CA ASN A 72 -10.12 6.64 11.10
C ASN A 72 -8.74 6.15 10.60
N TYR A 73 -8.34 4.95 11.02
CA TYR A 73 -6.99 4.45 10.77
C TYR A 73 -6.63 4.36 9.27
N PRO A 74 -7.45 3.77 8.37
CA PRO A 74 -7.18 3.79 6.94
C PRO A 74 -7.04 5.21 6.37
N LEU A 75 -7.94 6.14 6.71
CA LEU A 75 -7.90 7.49 6.14
C LEU A 75 -6.62 8.26 6.54
N ARG A 76 -6.12 8.07 7.77
CA ARG A 76 -4.82 8.63 8.19
C ARG A 76 -3.68 8.13 7.31
N PHE A 77 -3.69 6.83 6.97
CA PHE A 77 -2.65 6.23 6.14
C PHE A 77 -2.77 6.60 4.65
N VAL A 78 -3.95 6.96 4.17
CA VAL A 78 -4.10 7.58 2.83
C VAL A 78 -3.33 8.89 2.79
N CYS A 79 -3.55 9.77 3.77
CA CYS A 79 -2.83 11.05 3.87
C CYS A 79 -1.31 10.82 4.02
N PHE A 80 -0.91 9.92 4.92
CA PHE A 80 0.50 9.57 5.11
C PHE A 80 1.17 9.03 3.84
N GLY A 81 0.50 8.13 3.12
CA GLY A 81 0.99 7.57 1.86
C GLY A 81 1.17 8.64 0.78
N ILE A 82 0.22 9.58 0.65
CA ILE A 82 0.36 10.74 -0.26
C ILE A 82 1.57 11.59 0.14
N THR A 83 1.68 11.97 1.42
CA THR A 83 2.80 12.76 1.91
C THR A 83 4.14 12.08 1.64
N LEU A 84 4.24 10.77 1.89
CA LEU A 84 5.47 10.02 1.67
C LEU A 84 5.81 9.90 0.18
N THR A 85 4.80 9.69 -0.66
CA THR A 85 4.94 9.63 -2.13
C THR A 85 5.43 10.98 -2.67
N LEU A 86 4.84 12.09 -2.24
CA LEU A 86 5.28 13.44 -2.63
C LEU A 86 6.68 13.76 -2.10
N PHE A 87 6.97 13.37 -0.85
CA PHE A 87 8.29 13.53 -0.24
C PHE A 87 9.37 12.80 -1.03
N SER A 88 9.06 11.63 -1.61
CA SER A 88 10.01 10.90 -2.45
C SER A 88 10.56 11.76 -3.60
N ILE A 89 9.73 12.62 -4.20
CA ILE A 89 10.10 13.48 -5.33
C ILE A 89 11.22 14.47 -4.95
N LEU A 90 11.30 14.88 -3.67
CA LEU A 90 12.37 15.75 -3.18
C LEU A 90 13.75 15.11 -3.30
N PHE A 91 13.84 13.77 -3.24
CA PHE A 91 15.12 13.07 -3.40
C PHE A 91 15.70 13.20 -4.81
N LYS A 92 14.87 13.35 -5.84
CA LYS A 92 15.34 13.61 -7.21
C LYS A 92 16.06 14.96 -7.35
N ARG A 93 15.81 15.90 -6.44
CA ARG A 93 16.45 17.23 -6.47
C ARG A 93 17.93 17.17 -6.08
N PHE A 94 18.35 16.15 -5.33
CA PHE A 94 19.72 16.04 -4.82
C PHE A 94 20.39 14.76 -5.30
N LYS A 95 21.46 14.87 -6.09
CA LYS A 95 22.22 13.72 -6.64
C LYS A 95 22.68 12.71 -5.58
N ARG A 96 22.92 13.15 -4.34
CA ARG A 96 23.38 12.27 -3.24
C ARG A 96 22.28 11.35 -2.70
N SER A 97 21.01 11.72 -2.82
CA SER A 97 19.88 10.98 -2.27
C SER A 97 18.96 10.38 -3.34
N ASP A 98 19.27 10.56 -4.62
CA ASP A 98 18.49 10.01 -5.74
C ASP A 98 18.27 8.49 -5.63
N PHE A 99 19.24 7.74 -5.10
CA PHE A 99 19.11 6.30 -4.87
C PHE A 99 17.96 5.90 -3.90
N LEU A 100 17.51 6.85 -3.07
CA LEU A 100 16.39 6.68 -2.13
C LEU A 100 15.02 6.94 -2.76
N PHE A 101 14.97 7.61 -3.92
CA PHE A 101 13.72 7.96 -4.61
C PHE A 101 12.87 6.71 -4.82
N GLN A 102 13.42 5.70 -5.50
CA GLN A 102 12.66 4.52 -5.92
C GLN A 102 12.06 3.75 -4.74
N THR A 103 12.83 3.56 -3.67
CA THR A 103 12.35 2.86 -2.46
C THR A 103 11.29 3.68 -1.72
N THR A 104 11.50 4.99 -1.57
CA THR A 104 10.53 5.85 -0.88
C THR A 104 9.23 5.97 -1.66
N TYR A 105 9.33 6.08 -2.98
CA TYR A 105 8.18 6.13 -3.88
C TYR A 105 7.37 4.83 -3.81
N PHE A 106 8.05 3.67 -3.90
CA PHE A 106 7.40 2.37 -3.78
C PHE A 106 6.64 2.20 -2.46
N ILE A 107 7.27 2.52 -1.32
CA ILE A 107 6.63 2.37 0.00
C ILE A 107 5.52 3.41 0.21
N GLY A 108 5.68 4.62 -0.32
CA GLY A 108 4.64 5.64 -0.31
C GLY A 108 3.37 5.19 -1.05
N LEU A 109 3.54 4.67 -2.26
CA LEU A 109 2.44 4.09 -3.05
C LEU A 109 1.82 2.89 -2.33
N LEU A 110 2.64 2.00 -1.76
CA LEU A 110 2.17 0.85 -0.99
C LEU A 110 1.24 1.28 0.15
N TYR A 111 1.66 2.25 0.97
CA TYR A 111 0.82 2.76 2.05
C TYR A 111 -0.46 3.40 1.52
N PHE A 112 -0.35 4.24 0.49
CA PHE A 112 -1.50 4.91 -0.10
C PHE A 112 -2.54 3.93 -0.62
N PHE A 113 -2.14 2.96 -1.44
CA PHE A 113 -3.05 2.02 -2.09
C PHE A 113 -3.64 0.98 -1.13
N ILE A 114 -2.85 0.44 -0.20
CA ILE A 114 -3.38 -0.46 0.85
C ILE A 114 -4.40 0.28 1.70
N ALA A 115 -4.08 1.50 2.13
CA ALA A 115 -4.98 2.31 2.94
C ALA A 115 -6.26 2.65 2.18
N LEU A 116 -6.16 2.99 0.90
CA LEU A 116 -7.30 3.31 0.06
C LEU A 116 -8.19 2.09 -0.22
N TRP A 117 -7.61 0.89 -0.32
CA TRP A 117 -8.35 -0.37 -0.41
C TRP A 117 -9.08 -0.68 0.91
N LEU A 118 -8.40 -0.59 2.05
CA LEU A 118 -9.03 -0.79 3.35
C LEU A 118 -10.13 0.25 3.60
N LEU A 119 -9.89 1.51 3.24
CA LEU A 119 -10.88 2.58 3.33
C LEU A 119 -12.10 2.30 2.45
N SER A 120 -11.93 1.61 1.32
CA SER A 120 -13.04 1.21 0.46
C SER A 120 -13.92 0.17 1.16
N ILE A 121 -13.34 -0.76 1.94
CA ILE A 121 -14.07 -1.81 2.67
C ILE A 121 -14.69 -1.28 3.97
N PHE A 122 -13.94 -0.48 4.73
CA PHE A 122 -14.33 -0.06 6.07
C PHE A 122 -14.95 1.33 6.12
N GLY A 123 -14.82 2.16 5.09
CA GLY A 123 -15.21 3.56 5.13
C GLY A 123 -14.50 4.34 6.24
N ASN A 124 -15.07 5.47 6.66
CA ASN A 124 -14.57 6.26 7.78
C ASN A 124 -15.31 5.94 9.10
N PHE A 125 -15.50 4.66 9.40
CA PHE A 125 -16.08 4.22 10.67
C PHE A 125 -14.99 3.97 11.71
N GLY A 126 -15.32 4.27 12.97
CA GLY A 126 -14.39 4.23 14.08
C GLY A 126 -14.26 2.84 14.67
N SER A 127 -15.38 2.20 15.00
CA SER A 127 -15.39 0.85 15.58
C SER A 127 -15.87 -0.20 14.58
N ILE A 128 -15.42 -1.44 14.79
CA ILE A 128 -15.88 -2.58 13.99
C ILE A 128 -17.35 -2.89 14.25
N ASP A 129 -17.83 -2.60 15.47
CA ASP A 129 -19.24 -2.77 15.85
C ASP A 129 -20.14 -1.83 15.03
N GLN A 130 -19.72 -0.58 14.82
CA GLN A 130 -20.44 0.35 13.94
C GLN A 130 -20.43 -0.15 12.50
N TRP A 131 -19.30 -0.67 12.02
CA TRP A 131 -19.19 -1.20 10.65
C TRP A 131 -20.11 -2.41 10.42
N TYR A 132 -20.25 -3.33 11.38
CA TYR A 132 -21.15 -4.48 11.26
C TYR A 132 -22.63 -4.11 11.14
N GLN A 133 -23.04 -2.97 11.71
CA GLN A 133 -24.44 -2.52 11.68
C GLN A 133 -24.80 -1.79 10.39
N ILE A 134 -23.82 -1.53 9.52
CA ILE A 134 -23.99 -0.70 8.34
C ILE A 134 -24.07 -1.59 7.09
N SER A 135 -25.10 -1.35 6.28
CA SER A 135 -25.25 -2.02 5.00
C SER A 135 -24.08 -1.65 4.08
N GLN A 136 -23.41 -2.65 3.51
CA GLN A 136 -22.26 -2.46 2.63
C GLN A 136 -22.55 -1.54 1.43
N TYR A 137 -23.83 -1.43 1.04
CA TYR A 137 -24.27 -0.50 0.01
C TYR A 137 -24.03 0.99 0.34
N SER A 138 -23.98 1.39 1.62
CA SER A 138 -23.69 2.79 1.99
C SER A 138 -22.23 3.19 1.81
N LEU A 139 -21.33 2.22 1.62
CA LEU A 139 -19.89 2.43 1.41
C LEU A 139 -19.54 2.70 -0.06
N TYR A 140 -20.54 2.79 -0.94
CA TYR A 140 -20.34 3.03 -2.38
C TYR A 140 -19.49 4.27 -2.67
N PHE A 141 -19.56 5.31 -1.83
CA PHE A 141 -18.75 6.51 -1.98
C PHE A 141 -17.25 6.21 -1.86
N TRP A 142 -16.86 5.48 -0.81
CA TRP A 142 -15.46 5.10 -0.57
C TRP A 142 -14.97 4.08 -1.60
N ALA A 143 -15.83 3.15 -2.01
CA ALA A 143 -15.56 2.22 -3.11
C ALA A 143 -15.32 2.95 -4.44
N GLY A 144 -16.21 3.88 -4.80
CA GLY A 144 -16.10 4.69 -6.01
C GLY A 144 -14.85 5.56 -6.00
N LEU A 145 -14.55 6.21 -4.87
CA LEU A 145 -13.32 6.99 -4.71
C LEU A 145 -12.07 6.13 -4.93
N SER A 146 -12.03 4.93 -4.34
CA SER A 146 -10.92 4.00 -4.49
C SER A 146 -10.71 3.58 -5.95
N ILE A 147 -11.79 3.21 -6.65
CA ILE A 147 -11.75 2.82 -8.07
C ILE A 147 -11.29 3.99 -8.95
N ILE A 148 -11.84 5.20 -8.73
CA ILE A 148 -11.48 6.39 -9.49
C ILE A 148 -9.99 6.70 -9.32
N LEU A 149 -9.48 6.71 -8.09
CA LEU A 149 -8.07 7.00 -7.82
C LEU A 149 -7.14 5.91 -8.38
N CYS A 150 -7.53 4.62 -8.34
CA CYS A 150 -6.77 3.56 -9.00
C CYS A 150 -6.76 3.75 -10.53
N GLY A 151 -7.90 4.11 -11.13
CA GLY A 151 -8.01 4.41 -12.54
C GLY A 151 -7.18 5.62 -12.96
N LEU A 152 -7.21 6.71 -12.18
CA LEU A 152 -6.38 7.89 -12.41
C LEU A 152 -4.90 7.53 -12.30
N ALA A 153 -4.47 6.77 -11.29
CA ALA A 153 -3.09 6.33 -11.18
C ALA A 153 -2.65 5.48 -12.38
N LEU A 154 -3.52 4.58 -12.86
CA LEU A 154 -3.26 3.79 -14.05
C LEU A 154 -3.09 4.67 -15.30
N LEU A 155 -4.00 5.62 -15.52
CA LEU A 155 -3.96 6.54 -16.65
C LEU A 155 -2.75 7.48 -16.59
N LEU A 156 -2.44 8.03 -15.42
CA LEU A 156 -1.27 8.88 -15.20
C LEU A 156 0.03 8.07 -15.37
N GLY A 157 0.05 6.81 -14.92
CA GLY A 157 1.16 5.90 -15.13
C GLY A 157 1.45 5.67 -16.62
N PHE A 158 0.42 5.50 -17.46
CA PHE A 158 0.60 5.46 -18.91
C PHE A 158 1.06 6.81 -19.48
N LYS A 159 0.42 7.91 -19.08
CA LYS A 159 0.71 9.25 -19.62
C LYS A 159 2.14 9.70 -19.33
N PHE A 160 2.65 9.43 -18.13
CA PHE A 160 3.99 9.84 -17.69
C PHE A 160 5.04 8.73 -17.83
N LYS A 161 4.69 7.57 -18.40
CA LYS A 161 5.56 6.38 -18.48
C LYS A 161 6.12 5.98 -17.11
N ASP A 162 5.32 6.14 -16.06
CA ASP A 162 5.62 5.69 -14.71
C ASP A 162 5.10 4.26 -14.53
N GLU A 163 6.01 3.29 -14.69
CA GLU A 163 5.70 1.87 -14.61
C GLU A 163 5.18 1.49 -13.22
N MET A 164 5.75 2.05 -12.16
CA MET A 164 5.39 1.71 -10.78
C MET A 164 3.98 2.21 -10.46
N LEU A 165 3.66 3.47 -10.77
CA LEU A 165 2.32 4.01 -10.56
C LEU A 165 1.26 3.25 -11.36
N ARG A 166 1.60 2.88 -12.61
CA ARG A 166 0.75 2.08 -13.49
C ARG A 166 0.46 0.70 -12.90
N GLU A 167 1.48 0.00 -12.40
CA GLU A 167 1.35 -1.33 -11.81
C GLU A 167 0.53 -1.33 -10.53
N TYR A 168 0.77 -0.36 -9.63
CA TYR A 168 -0.05 -0.18 -8.44
C TYR A 168 -1.51 0.12 -8.81
N GLY A 169 -1.75 1.06 -9.73
CA GLY A 169 -3.08 1.39 -10.23
C GLY A 169 -3.81 0.18 -10.80
N ALA A 170 -3.16 -0.60 -11.67
CA ALA A 170 -3.73 -1.81 -12.26
C ALA A 170 -4.06 -2.86 -11.19
N THR A 171 -3.10 -3.15 -10.31
CA THR A 171 -3.21 -4.20 -9.29
C THR A 171 -4.32 -3.88 -8.30
N PHE A 172 -4.34 -2.66 -7.76
CA PHE A 172 -5.35 -2.27 -6.78
C PHE A 172 -6.74 -2.04 -7.40
N LEU A 173 -6.83 -1.73 -8.70
CA LEU A 173 -8.10 -1.71 -9.41
C LEU A 173 -8.69 -3.12 -9.50
N ILE A 174 -7.88 -4.12 -9.82
CA ILE A 174 -8.30 -5.53 -9.84
C ILE A 174 -8.71 -5.99 -8.43
N ILE A 175 -7.89 -5.71 -7.42
CA ILE A 175 -8.20 -6.05 -6.02
C ILE A 175 -9.53 -5.42 -5.58
N ASN A 176 -9.76 -4.14 -5.88
CA ASN A 176 -11.02 -3.47 -5.55
C ASN A 176 -12.20 -4.13 -6.26
N LEU A 177 -12.08 -4.42 -7.56
CA LEU A 177 -13.16 -5.05 -8.32
C LEU A 177 -13.52 -6.43 -7.75
N TYR A 178 -12.53 -7.26 -7.41
CA TYR A 178 -12.79 -8.55 -6.77
C TYR A 178 -13.36 -8.40 -5.37
N SER A 179 -12.89 -7.43 -4.58
CA SER A 179 -13.45 -7.16 -3.25
C SER A 179 -14.95 -6.86 -3.35
N ARG A 180 -15.36 -6.01 -4.31
CA ARG A 180 -16.79 -5.72 -4.57
C ARG A 180 -17.54 -6.91 -5.13
N PHE A 181 -16.91 -7.73 -5.97
CA PHE A 181 -17.53 -8.94 -6.48
C PHE A 181 -17.91 -9.89 -5.33
N PHE A 182 -17.00 -10.11 -4.38
CA PHE A 182 -17.32 -10.89 -3.18
C PHE A 182 -18.38 -10.19 -2.33
N GLU A 183 -18.26 -8.89 -2.07
CA GLU A 183 -19.18 -8.14 -1.22
C GLU A 183 -20.63 -8.18 -1.71
N TYR A 184 -20.86 -8.02 -3.03
CA TYR A 184 -22.21 -7.95 -3.59
C TYR A 184 -22.78 -9.31 -4.01
N PHE A 185 -21.95 -10.23 -4.51
CA PHE A 185 -22.45 -11.47 -5.11
C PHE A 185 -22.32 -12.69 -4.20
N TRP A 186 -21.56 -12.63 -3.10
CA TRP A 186 -21.37 -13.80 -2.22
C TRP A 186 -22.68 -14.35 -1.64
N GLY A 187 -23.58 -13.48 -1.17
CA GLY A 187 -24.87 -13.88 -0.61
C GLY A 187 -26.00 -13.96 -1.65
N ALA A 188 -25.90 -13.20 -2.74
CA ALA A 188 -26.98 -13.04 -3.71
C ALA A 188 -27.01 -14.10 -4.81
N TRP A 189 -25.85 -14.66 -5.18
CA TRP A 189 -25.75 -15.59 -6.31
C TRP A 189 -25.68 -17.06 -5.88
N HIS A 190 -26.17 -17.94 -6.75
CA HIS A 190 -25.94 -19.37 -6.60
C HIS A 190 -24.44 -19.68 -6.62
N LYS A 191 -23.95 -20.47 -5.66
CA LYS A 191 -22.52 -20.70 -5.45
C LYS A 191 -21.82 -21.26 -6.68
N ALA A 192 -22.48 -22.14 -7.44
CA ALA A 192 -21.93 -22.66 -8.69
C ALA A 192 -21.65 -21.53 -9.70
N ILE A 193 -22.61 -20.62 -9.92
CA ILE A 193 -22.46 -19.50 -10.86
C ILE A 193 -21.35 -18.55 -10.38
N PHE A 194 -21.34 -18.23 -9.08
CA PHE A 194 -20.32 -17.40 -8.47
C PHE A 194 -18.90 -17.92 -8.74
N PHE A 195 -18.65 -19.21 -8.45
CA PHE A 195 -17.34 -19.81 -8.66
C PHE A 195 -17.00 -20.03 -10.15
N SER A 196 -18.00 -20.32 -11.00
CA SER A 196 -17.77 -20.40 -12.45
C SER A 196 -17.29 -19.07 -13.04
N VAL A 197 -17.94 -17.95 -12.67
CA VAL A 197 -17.51 -16.62 -13.14
C VAL A 197 -16.12 -16.27 -12.61
N LEU A 198 -15.84 -16.57 -11.33
CA LEU A 198 -14.52 -16.36 -10.74
C LEU A 198 -13.43 -17.16 -11.48
N ALA A 199 -13.69 -18.45 -11.77
CA ALA A 199 -12.76 -19.32 -12.48
C ALA A 199 -12.51 -18.83 -13.91
N ILE A 200 -13.56 -18.47 -14.64
CA ILE A 200 -13.44 -17.93 -16.00
C ILE A 200 -12.64 -16.62 -16.00
N SER A 201 -12.87 -15.74 -15.04
CA SER A 201 -12.15 -14.48 -14.91
C SER A 201 -10.64 -14.69 -14.70
N PHE A 202 -10.25 -15.56 -13.75
CA PHE A 202 -8.84 -15.88 -13.54
C PHE A 202 -8.21 -16.57 -14.74
N TRP A 203 -8.93 -17.47 -15.40
CA TRP A 203 -8.44 -18.12 -16.61
C TRP A 203 -8.18 -17.12 -17.75
N LEU A 204 -9.07 -16.14 -17.95
CA LEU A 204 -8.89 -15.09 -18.95
C LEU A 204 -7.71 -14.17 -18.65
N ILE A 205 -7.53 -13.79 -17.37
CA ILE A 205 -6.39 -12.97 -16.93
C ILE A 205 -5.08 -13.75 -17.11
N GLY A 206 -5.04 -15.01 -16.67
CA GLY A 206 -3.88 -15.89 -16.79
C GLY A 206 -3.47 -16.09 -18.24
N ARG A 207 -4.41 -16.42 -19.13
CA ARG A 207 -4.16 -16.59 -20.57
C ARG A 207 -3.60 -15.31 -21.21
N LYS A 208 -4.08 -14.13 -20.81
CA LYS A 208 -3.54 -12.85 -21.31
C LYS A 208 -2.12 -12.60 -20.81
N ALA A 209 -1.85 -12.90 -19.54
CA ALA A 209 -0.51 -12.79 -18.97
C ALA A 209 0.49 -13.72 -19.68
N GLU A 210 0.12 -14.98 -19.91
CA GLU A 210 0.93 -15.96 -20.66
C GLU A 210 1.23 -15.48 -22.09
N ARG A 211 0.24 -14.90 -22.78
CA ARG A 211 0.44 -14.39 -24.14
C ARG A 211 1.46 -13.24 -24.17
N ILE A 212 1.44 -12.36 -23.18
CA ILE A 212 2.41 -11.25 -23.07
C ILE A 212 3.81 -11.81 -22.81
N TRP A 213 3.92 -12.77 -21.88
CA TRP A 213 5.18 -13.43 -21.54
C TRP A 213 5.82 -14.14 -22.75
N ASN A 214 5.03 -14.89 -23.51
CA ASN A 214 5.53 -15.60 -24.70
C ASN A 214 5.99 -14.63 -25.80
N LEU A 215 5.34 -13.48 -25.96
CA LEU A 215 5.75 -12.46 -26.93
C LEU A 215 7.05 -11.75 -26.53
N GLU A 216 7.25 -11.49 -25.23
CA GLU A 216 8.52 -10.94 -24.74
C GLU A 216 9.67 -11.94 -24.89
N PHE A 217 9.43 -13.22 -24.59
CA PHE A 217 10.41 -14.29 -24.74
C PHE A 217 10.91 -14.43 -26.19
N LEU A 218 9.99 -14.50 -27.16
CA LEU A 218 10.33 -14.60 -28.59
C LEU A 218 11.11 -13.38 -29.10
N LYS A 219 10.77 -12.19 -28.61
CA LYS A 219 11.48 -10.94 -28.96
C LYS A 219 12.85 -10.80 -28.26
N GLY A 220 13.10 -11.60 -27.23
CA GLY A 220 14.42 -11.79 -26.63
C GLY A 220 15.31 -12.64 -27.54
N GLU A 221 14.83 -13.81 -27.94
CA GLU A 221 15.57 -14.73 -28.81
C GLU A 221 15.93 -14.14 -30.17
N GLU A 222 15.02 -13.38 -30.81
CA GLU A 222 15.34 -12.69 -32.07
C GLU A 222 16.43 -11.62 -31.92
N ARG A 223 16.49 -10.93 -30.76
CA ARG A 223 17.51 -9.91 -30.51
C ARG A 223 18.89 -10.49 -30.25
N ASP A 224 18.96 -11.70 -29.71
CA ASP A 224 20.22 -12.39 -29.48
C ASP A 224 20.76 -13.01 -30.78
N LYS A 225 19.88 -13.50 -31.67
CA LYS A 225 20.26 -13.98 -33.01
C LYS A 225 20.75 -12.90 -33.99
N ILE A 226 20.38 -11.64 -33.80
CA ILE A 226 20.85 -10.51 -34.65
C ILE A 226 22.20 -9.95 -34.16
N LYS A 227 22.63 -10.32 -32.95
CA LYS A 227 23.91 -9.89 -32.37
C LYS A 227 25.06 -10.90 -32.58
N GLU A 228 24.75 -12.10 -33.08
CA GLU A 228 25.72 -13.07 -33.63
C GLU A 228 25.89 -12.86 -35.13
#